data_AF-A0A7X6UN18-F1
#
_entry.id   AF-A0A7X6UN18-F1
#
_cell.length_a   1.000
_cell.length_b   1.000
_cell.length_c   1.000
_cell.angle_alpha   90.00
_cell.angle_beta   90.00
_cell.angle_gamma   90.00
#
_symmetry.space_group_name_H-M   'P 1'
#
loop_
_entity.id
_entity.type
_entity.pdbx_description
1 polymer ?
#
loop_
_entity_poly.entity_id
_entity_poly.type
_entity_poly.pdbx_seq_one_letter_code
_entity_poly.pdbx_strand_id
1 'polypeptide(L)'
;KKAAKQVPEETISFVREPFDYFDELRDQLMDIIPDFHMRLKVNPKNNNVVFAADVHSVFDIAWYTLARMIVDFGPPEEGGQTRVLNEGALITCLHCTEAFIRDNNRQLYCKKVDCQRAHNAARQRKYRANKKLAETRAQNKE
;
A
#
# COMPACT_ATOMS: atom_id res chain seq x y z
N LYS A 1 -58.47 -2.20 6.73
CA LYS A 1 -57.45 -2.20 5.66
C LYS A 1 -56.79 -0.82 5.66
N LYS A 2 -55.67 -0.65 6.36
CA LYS A 2 -54.95 0.64 6.42
C LYS A 2 -54.02 0.71 5.21
N ALA A 3 -54.20 1.74 4.38
CA ALA A 3 -53.36 1.99 3.22
C ALA A 3 -51.92 2.29 3.68
N ALA A 4 -50.97 1.50 3.18
CA ALA A 4 -49.56 1.78 3.35
C ALA A 4 -49.24 3.07 2.60
N LYS A 5 -48.84 4.09 3.34
CA LYS A 5 -48.38 5.37 2.81
C LYS A 5 -47.07 5.10 2.08
N GLN A 6 -47.07 5.13 0.75
CA GLN A 6 -45.85 5.06 -0.05
C GLN A 6 -45.02 6.29 0.27
N VAL A 7 -43.86 6.07 0.88
CA VAL A 7 -42.85 7.10 1.12
C VAL A 7 -42.18 7.38 -0.23
N PRO A 8 -42.04 8.65 -0.65
CA PRO A 8 -41.44 8.98 -1.94
C PRO A 8 -40.02 8.43 -2.03
N GLU A 9 -39.75 7.72 -3.12
CA GLU A 9 -38.45 7.22 -3.54
C GLU A 9 -37.59 8.37 -4.06
N GLU A 10 -37.35 9.38 -3.22
CA GLU A 10 -36.29 10.36 -3.45
C GLU A 10 -34.96 9.72 -3.07
N THR A 11 -34.57 8.80 -3.95
CA THR A 11 -33.22 8.45 -4.37
C THR A 11 -32.13 9.26 -3.65
N ILE A 12 -31.57 8.66 -2.61
CA ILE A 12 -30.29 9.06 -2.03
C ILE A 12 -29.20 8.66 -3.05
N SER A 13 -29.09 9.40 -4.16
CA SER A 13 -28.19 9.14 -5.29
C SER A 13 -26.74 9.60 -5.05
N PHE A 14 -26.41 9.95 -3.81
CA PHE A 14 -25.11 10.54 -3.45
C PHE A 14 -24.06 9.53 -2.97
N VAL A 15 -24.42 8.26 -2.81
CA VAL A 15 -23.46 7.22 -2.45
C VAL A 15 -22.92 6.60 -3.74
N ARG A 16 -22.05 7.32 -4.43
CA ARG A 16 -21.16 6.68 -5.43
C ARG A 16 -20.17 5.84 -4.65
N GLU A 17 -20.05 4.56 -4.99
CA GLU A 17 -19.05 3.74 -4.32
C GLU A 17 -17.65 4.22 -4.76
N PRO A 18 -16.66 4.30 -3.85
CA PRO A 18 -15.32 4.83 -4.17
C PRO A 18 -14.63 4.15 -5.37
N PHE A 19 -15.11 2.96 -5.77
CA PHE A 19 -14.55 2.18 -6.87
C PHE A 19 -15.17 2.50 -8.23
N ASP A 20 -16.32 3.19 -8.30
CA ASP A 20 -17.06 3.44 -9.55
C ASP A 20 -16.32 4.41 -10.51
N TYR A 21 -15.36 5.19 -10.00
CA TYR A 21 -14.61 6.20 -10.74
C TYR A 21 -13.10 6.09 -10.49
N PHE A 22 -12.63 4.90 -10.14
CA PHE A 22 -11.23 4.67 -9.80
C PHE A 22 -10.28 5.07 -10.94
N ASP A 23 -10.61 4.75 -12.19
CA ASP A 23 -9.78 5.10 -13.34
C ASP A 23 -9.71 6.62 -13.56
N GLU A 24 -10.84 7.33 -13.48
CA GLU A 24 -10.87 8.80 -13.58
C GLU A 24 -10.03 9.45 -12.47
N LEU A 25 -10.16 8.96 -11.24
CA LEU A 25 -9.40 9.47 -10.11
C LEU A 25 -7.91 9.15 -10.22
N ARG A 26 -7.55 7.97 -10.74
CA ARG A 26 -6.16 7.59 -11.01
C ARG A 26 -5.54 8.52 -12.04
N ASP A 27 -6.21 8.76 -13.15
CA ASP A 27 -5.70 9.57 -14.24
C ASP A 27 -5.54 11.03 -13.80
N GLN A 28 -6.51 11.58 -13.05
CA GLN A 28 -6.36 12.88 -12.39
C GLN A 28 -5.17 12.90 -11.42
N LEU A 29 -4.97 11.83 -10.64
CA LEU A 29 -3.84 11.75 -9.72
C LEU A 29 -2.50 11.72 -10.46
N MET A 30 -2.43 11.05 -11.61
CA MET A 30 -1.24 11.01 -12.44
C MET A 30 -0.91 12.40 -13.01
N ASP A 31 -1.93 13.17 -13.40
CA ASP A 31 -1.77 14.52 -13.94
C ASP A 31 -1.29 15.55 -12.90
N ILE A 32 -1.64 15.37 -11.62
CA ILE A 32 -1.25 16.31 -10.54
C ILE A 32 0.09 15.98 -9.89
N ILE A 33 0.63 14.77 -10.08
CA ILE A 33 1.92 14.40 -9.50
C ILE A 33 3.01 15.23 -10.18
N PRO A 34 3.84 15.96 -9.41
CA PRO A 34 4.90 16.79 -9.99
C PRO A 34 6.03 15.94 -10.56
N ASP A 35 6.75 16.51 -11.52
CA ASP A 35 7.96 15.91 -12.08
C ASP A 35 9.10 15.87 -11.04
N PHE A 36 9.78 14.71 -10.95
CA PHE A 36 10.94 14.52 -10.07
C PHE A 36 12.22 14.33 -10.88
N HIS A 37 13.23 15.17 -10.62
CA HIS A 37 14.56 14.94 -11.15
C HIS A 37 15.31 13.87 -10.33
N MET A 38 15.70 12.78 -10.98
CA MET A 38 16.49 11.72 -10.36
C MET A 38 17.99 11.97 -10.54
N ARG A 39 18.80 11.79 -9.48
CA ARG A 39 20.26 11.94 -9.53
C ARG A 39 20.97 10.91 -8.67
N LEU A 40 22.25 10.67 -8.98
CA LEU A 40 23.14 9.93 -8.09
C LEU A 40 23.51 10.82 -6.90
N LYS A 41 23.30 10.32 -5.69
CA LYS A 41 23.62 10.98 -4.43
C LYS A 41 24.50 10.06 -3.59
N VAL A 42 25.45 10.63 -2.86
CA VAL A 42 26.23 9.87 -1.88
C VAL A 42 25.49 9.93 -0.54
N ASN A 43 25.20 8.76 0.04
CA ASN A 43 24.64 8.70 1.38
C ASN A 43 25.74 8.99 2.40
N PRO A 44 25.64 10.06 3.20
CA PRO A 44 26.71 10.47 4.11
C PRO A 44 26.94 9.47 5.25
N LYS A 45 25.98 8.58 5.54
CA LYS A 45 26.08 7.63 6.66
C LYS A 45 26.95 6.41 6.35
N ASN A 46 26.97 5.95 5.10
CA ASN A 46 27.64 4.73 4.69
C ASN A 46 28.48 4.89 3.41
N ASN A 47 28.58 6.11 2.88
CA ASN A 47 29.32 6.47 1.66
C ASN A 47 28.87 5.73 0.39
N ASN A 48 27.67 5.14 0.40
CA ASN A 48 27.13 4.46 -0.77
C ASN A 48 26.50 5.44 -1.75
N VAL A 49 26.68 5.17 -3.05
CA VAL A 49 26.00 5.90 -4.11
C VAL A 49 24.59 5.35 -4.27
N VAL A 50 23.59 6.22 -4.18
CA VAL A 50 22.17 5.92 -4.34
C VAL A 50 21.57 6.72 -5.49
N PHE A 51 20.76 6.08 -6.32
CA PHE A 51 19.95 6.76 -7.33
C PHE A 51 18.63 7.20 -6.66
N ALA A 52 18.46 8.50 -6.46
CA ALA A 52 17.35 9.03 -5.67
C ALA A 52 16.79 10.31 -6.29
N ALA A 53 15.52 10.60 -5.99
CA ALA A 53 14.88 11.83 -6.39
C ALA A 53 15.54 13.04 -5.73
N ASP A 54 15.49 14.18 -6.41
CA ASP A 54 15.78 15.44 -5.79
C ASP A 54 14.63 15.92 -4.92
N VAL A 55 14.97 16.38 -3.72
CA VAL A 55 14.01 16.70 -2.68
C VAL A 55 14.41 18.05 -2.13
N HIS A 56 13.58 19.05 -2.37
CA HIS A 56 13.76 20.42 -1.92
C HIS A 56 12.74 20.81 -0.84
N SER A 57 11.65 20.06 -0.71
CA SER A 57 10.58 20.33 0.25
C SER A 57 10.01 19.06 0.91
N VAL A 58 9.28 19.24 2.02
CA VAL A 58 8.50 18.15 2.63
C VAL A 58 7.35 17.68 1.72
N PHE A 59 6.86 18.56 0.84
CA PHE A 59 5.82 18.21 -0.12
C PHE A 59 6.37 17.30 -1.21
N ASP A 60 7.62 17.48 -1.64
CA ASP A 60 8.28 16.60 -2.62
C ASP A 60 8.37 15.18 -2.06
N ILE A 61 8.69 15.04 -0.76
CA ILE A 61 8.69 13.74 -0.08
C ILE A 61 7.29 13.15 -0.10
N ALA A 62 6.26 13.93 0.27
CA ALA A 62 4.88 13.46 0.30
C ALA A 62 4.42 12.97 -1.08
N TRP A 63 4.63 13.77 -2.12
CA TRP A 63 4.31 13.41 -3.50
C TRP A 63 5.09 12.19 -3.99
N TYR A 64 6.39 12.12 -3.70
CA TYR A 64 7.23 10.98 -4.07
C TYR A 64 6.77 9.69 -3.36
N THR A 65 6.41 9.79 -2.08
CA THR A 65 5.86 8.65 -1.33
C THR A 65 4.49 8.23 -1.86
N LEU A 66 3.62 9.17 -2.19
CA LEU A 66 2.30 8.89 -2.76
C LEU A 66 2.44 8.19 -4.12
N ALA A 67 3.29 8.72 -5.01
CA ALA A 67 3.59 8.10 -6.31
C ALA A 67 4.12 6.68 -6.13
N ARG A 68 5.03 6.46 -5.16
CA ARG A 68 5.50 5.12 -4.82
C ARG A 68 4.39 4.20 -4.34
N MET A 69 3.48 4.67 -3.49
CA MET A 69 2.34 3.87 -3.05
C MET A 69 1.44 3.45 -4.21
N ILE A 70 1.17 4.33 -5.16
CA ILE A 70 0.34 4.00 -6.33
C ILE A 70 0.98 2.86 -7.14
N VAL A 71 2.29 2.95 -7.40
CA VAL A 71 3.06 1.90 -8.08
C VAL A 71 3.14 0.62 -7.24
N ASP A 72 3.39 0.75 -5.94
CA ASP A 72 3.65 -0.36 -5.01
C ASP A 72 2.38 -1.07 -4.52
N PHE A 73 1.18 -0.50 -4.71
CA PHE A 73 -0.08 -1.16 -4.36
C PHE A 73 -0.92 -1.58 -5.56
N GLY A 74 -0.74 -0.97 -6.74
CA GLY A 74 -1.40 -1.42 -7.97
C GLY A 74 -2.92 -1.19 -7.94
N PRO A 75 -3.68 -1.76 -8.88
CA PRO A 75 -5.14 -1.62 -8.91
C PRO A 75 -5.76 -2.15 -7.61
N PRO A 76 -6.79 -1.48 -7.06
CA PRO A 76 -7.46 -1.91 -5.84
C PRO A 76 -8.11 -3.29 -5.96
N GLU A 77 -8.45 -3.72 -7.18
CA GLU A 77 -8.94 -5.07 -7.49
C GLU A 77 -7.92 -6.17 -7.12
N GLU A 78 -6.63 -5.84 -7.18
CA GLU A 78 -5.52 -6.70 -6.75
C GLU A 78 -5.15 -6.47 -5.27
N GLY A 79 -5.84 -5.55 -4.59
CA GLY A 79 -5.67 -5.19 -3.20
C GLY A 79 -5.83 -6.41 -2.29
N GLY A 80 -4.72 -6.85 -1.70
CA GLY A 80 -4.69 -8.01 -0.80
C GLY A 80 -4.24 -9.32 -1.45
N GLN A 81 -4.07 -9.36 -2.77
CA GLN A 81 -3.41 -10.48 -3.44
C GLN A 81 -1.89 -10.40 -3.20
N THR A 82 -1.26 -11.55 -2.93
CA THR A 82 0.22 -11.62 -2.91
C THR A 82 0.72 -11.37 -4.32
N ARG A 83 1.27 -10.17 -4.58
CA ARG A 83 1.86 -9.82 -5.88
C ARG A 83 2.76 -10.94 -6.36
N VAL A 84 2.49 -11.45 -7.56
CA VAL A 84 3.35 -12.43 -8.23
C VAL A 84 4.53 -11.70 -8.88
N LEU A 85 5.46 -11.16 -8.09
CA LEU A 85 6.73 -10.68 -8.64
C LEU A 85 7.70 -11.86 -8.74
N ASN A 86 8.31 -12.01 -9.91
CA ASN A 86 9.25 -13.10 -10.15
C ASN A 86 10.43 -13.04 -9.16
N GLU A 87 10.99 -14.21 -8.81
CA GLU A 87 12.29 -14.27 -8.14
C GLU A 87 13.30 -13.44 -8.92
N GLY A 88 14.14 -12.67 -8.24
CA GLY A 88 15.08 -11.75 -8.89
C GLY A 88 14.57 -10.31 -9.11
N ALA A 89 13.30 -9.98 -8.79
CA ALA A 89 12.86 -8.59 -8.90
C ALA A 89 13.53 -7.70 -7.83
N LEU A 90 13.98 -6.52 -8.24
CA LEU A 90 14.48 -5.48 -7.35
C LEU A 90 13.30 -4.80 -6.67
N ILE A 91 13.22 -4.90 -5.35
CA ILE A 91 12.16 -4.31 -4.53
C ILE A 91 12.75 -3.52 -3.36
N THR A 92 11.95 -2.66 -2.72
CA THR A 92 12.35 -1.93 -1.52
C THR A 92 11.82 -2.60 -0.26
N CYS A 93 12.65 -2.66 0.79
CA CYS A 93 12.26 -3.25 2.07
C CYS A 93 11.21 -2.40 2.78
N LEU A 94 10.10 -3.01 3.20
CA LEU A 94 9.03 -2.33 3.95
C LEU A 94 9.45 -1.81 5.35
N HIS A 95 10.64 -2.18 5.85
CA HIS A 95 11.16 -1.66 7.11
C HIS A 95 12.24 -0.58 6.93
N CYS A 96 13.33 -0.90 6.21
CA CYS A 96 14.47 0.00 6.08
C CYS A 96 14.52 0.77 4.76
N THR A 97 13.53 0.59 3.88
CA THR A 97 13.39 1.22 2.54
C THR A 97 14.54 1.01 1.56
N GLU A 98 15.60 0.30 1.95
CA GLU A 98 16.68 -0.08 1.05
C GLU A 98 16.21 -1.06 -0.03
N ALA A 99 16.76 -0.90 -1.23
CA ALA A 99 16.51 -1.80 -2.35
C ALA A 99 17.26 -3.13 -2.15
N PHE A 100 16.60 -4.24 -2.47
CA PHE A 100 17.19 -5.58 -2.44
C PHE A 100 16.54 -6.47 -3.49
N ILE A 101 17.25 -7.52 -3.90
CA ILE A 101 16.74 -8.52 -4.83
C ILE A 101 15.96 -9.56 -4.00
N ARG A 102 14.70 -9.81 -4.37
CA ARG A 102 13.88 -10.85 -3.71
C ARG A 102 14.32 -12.25 -4.13
N ASP A 103 14.35 -13.16 -3.17
CA ASP A 103 14.60 -14.59 -3.42
C ASP A 103 13.31 -15.38 -3.59
N ASN A 104 12.16 -14.84 -3.17
CA ASN A 104 10.87 -15.51 -3.25
C ASN A 104 9.78 -14.48 -3.55
N ASN A 105 8.74 -14.96 -4.21
CA ASN A 105 7.53 -14.23 -4.50
C ASN A 105 6.87 -13.54 -3.27
N ARG A 106 7.05 -14.08 -2.06
CA ARG A 106 6.44 -13.53 -0.84
C ARG A 106 7.36 -12.62 -0.04
N GLN A 107 8.60 -12.43 -0.48
CA GLN A 107 9.58 -11.65 0.27
C GLN A 107 9.29 -10.15 0.14
N LEU A 108 9.12 -9.51 1.30
CA LEU A 108 8.80 -8.08 1.44
C LEU A 108 9.85 -7.32 2.27
N TYR A 109 10.72 -8.04 2.99
CA TYR A 109 11.73 -7.50 3.88
C TYR A 109 13.11 -8.00 3.47
N CYS A 110 14.13 -7.14 3.57
CA CYS A 110 15.51 -7.54 3.35
C CYS A 110 16.01 -8.44 4.51
N LYS A 111 17.11 -9.16 4.30
CA LYS A 111 17.63 -10.14 5.28
C LYS A 111 18.36 -9.54 6.48
N LYS A 112 18.42 -8.21 6.61
CA LYS A 112 19.03 -7.55 7.77
C LYS A 112 18.30 -7.95 9.06
N VAL A 113 19.05 -8.17 10.13
CA VAL A 113 18.55 -8.65 11.43
C VAL A 113 17.41 -7.77 11.95
N ASP A 114 17.56 -6.45 11.87
CA ASP A 114 16.54 -5.51 12.36
C ASP A 114 15.24 -5.58 11.55
N CYS A 115 15.36 -5.71 10.22
CA CYS A 115 14.21 -5.84 9.32
C CYS A 115 13.46 -7.16 9.53
N GLN A 116 14.19 -8.25 9.76
CA GLN A 116 13.59 -9.54 10.08
C GLN A 116 12.91 -9.55 11.45
N ARG A 117 13.49 -8.87 12.44
CA ARG A 117 12.86 -8.68 13.76
C ARG A 117 11.54 -7.90 13.63
N ALA A 118 11.53 -6.80 12.88
CA ALA A 118 10.33 -6.01 12.62
C ALA A 118 9.24 -6.82 11.89
N HIS A 119 9.64 -7.57 10.86
CA HIS A 119 8.75 -8.48 10.13
C HIS A 119 8.11 -9.53 11.05
N ASN A 120 8.91 -10.23 11.86
CA ASN A 120 8.41 -11.25 12.77
C ASN A 120 7.45 -10.67 13.82
N ALA A 121 7.74 -9.47 14.34
CA ALA A 121 6.84 -8.77 15.25
C ALA A 121 5.50 -8.38 14.57
N ALA A 122 5.54 -7.91 13.32
CA ALA A 122 4.32 -7.63 12.54
C ALA A 122 3.52 -8.90 12.25
N ARG A 123 4.19 -9.98 11.83
CA ARG A 123 3.58 -11.30 11.59
C ARG A 123 2.90 -11.84 12.83
N GLN A 124 3.55 -11.75 13.99
CA GLN A 124 2.99 -12.23 15.25
C GLN A 124 1.75 -11.41 15.68
N ARG A 125 1.76 -10.09 15.46
CA ARG A 125 0.57 -9.24 15.69
C ARG A 125 -0.59 -9.66 14.81
N LYS A 126 -0.35 -9.84 13.50
CA LYS A 126 -1.38 -10.28 12.54
C LYS A 126 -1.94 -11.66 12.90
N TYR A 127 -1.08 -12.60 13.30
CA TYR A 127 -1.52 -13.93 13.75
C TYR A 127 -2.45 -13.83 14.97
N ARG A 128 -2.08 -13.05 16.00
CA ARG A 128 -2.91 -12.86 17.19
C ARG A 128 -4.25 -12.19 16.87
N ALA A 129 -4.27 -11.20 15.99
CA ALA A 129 -5.49 -10.54 15.54
C ALA A 129 -6.42 -11.51 14.80
N ASN A 130 -5.87 -12.30 13.87
CA ASN A 130 -6.62 -13.31 13.12
C ASN A 130 -7.18 -14.41 14.03
N LYS A 131 -6.42 -14.83 15.05
CA LYS A 131 -6.89 -15.81 16.03
C LYS A 131 -8.10 -15.29 16.81
N LYS A 132 -8.04 -14.06 17.32
CA LYS A 132 -9.17 -13.41 18.00
C LYS A 132 -10.40 -13.29 17.10
N LEU A 133 -10.21 -12.86 15.85
CA LEU A 133 -11.28 -12.78 14.85
C LEU A 133 -11.94 -14.15 14.58
N ALA A 134 -11.14 -15.22 14.51
CA ALA A 134 -11.65 -16.58 14.33
C ALA A 134 -12.48 -17.05 15.54
N GLU A 135 -12.01 -16.78 16.76
CA GLU A 135 -12.72 -17.07 18.01
C GLU A 135 -14.06 -16.32 18.08
N THR A 136 -14.08 -15.02 17.79
CA THR A 136 -15.33 -14.22 17.75
C THR A 136 -16.30 -14.71 16.66
N ARG A 137 -15.79 -15.11 15.50
CA ARG A 137 -16.63 -15.68 14.42
C ARG A 137 -17.23 -17.03 14.78
N ALA A 138 -16.55 -17.83 15.61
CA ALA A 138 -17.09 -19.10 16.09
C ALA A 138 -18.21 -18.88 17.12
N GLN A 139 -18.02 -17.94 18.04
CA GLN A 139 -19.03 -17.58 19.05
C GLN A 139 -20.29 -16.97 18.44
N ASN A 140 -20.18 -16.18 17.36
CA ASN A 140 -21.34 -15.60 16.68
C ASN A 140 -22.10 -16.59 15.78
N LYS A 141 -21.62 -17.83 15.64
CA LYS A 141 -22.29 -18.89 14.86
C LYS A 141 -23.07 -19.88 15.74
N GLU A 142 -22.88 -19.82 17.06
CA GLU A 142 -23.71 -20.49 18.08
C GLU A 142 -24.87 -19.58 18.50
#